data_AF-A0A0S4LFY2-F1
#
_entry.id   AF-A0A0S4LFY2-F1
#
_cell.length_a   1.000
_cell.length_b   1.000
_cell.length_c   1.000
_cell.angle_alpha   90.00
_cell.angle_beta   90.00
_cell.angle_gamma   90.00
#
_symmetry.space_group_name_H-M   'P 1'
#
loop_
_entity.id
_entity.type
_entity.pdbx_description
1 polymer ?
#
loop_
_entity_poly.entity_id
_entity_poly.type
_entity_poly.pdbx_seq_one_letter_code
_entity_poly.pdbx_strand_id
1 'polypeptide(L)' 'MARALASPDIWVRLNALETWVCRNERSVVNPLIPALDDPNELVRNRAMQLIEEDWIAEQVILSK' A
#
# COMPACT_ATOMS: atom_id res chain seq x y z
N MET A 1 1.99 9.66 8.59
CA MET A 1 1.37 8.57 7.80
C MET A 1 1.10 7.31 8.62
N ALA A 2 2.09 6.73 9.33
CA ALA A 2 1.91 5.46 10.07
C ALA A 2 0.66 5.40 10.98
N ARG A 3 0.32 6.51 11.66
CA ARG A 3 -0.88 6.59 12.51
C ARG A 3 -2.20 6.46 11.73
N ALA A 4 -2.25 6.87 10.47
CA ALA A 4 -3.46 6.77 9.64
C ALA A 4 -3.74 5.33 9.19
N LEU A 5 -2.70 4.50 9.04
CA LEU A 5 -2.82 3.06 8.77
C LEU A 5 -3.39 2.29 9.98
N ALA A 6 -3.38 2.87 11.18
CA ALA A 6 -3.98 2.29 12.39
C ALA A 6 -5.34 2.93 12.74
N SER A 7 -5.93 3.72 11.83
CA SER A 7 -7.22 4.36 12.07
C SER A 7 -8.33 3.31 12.27
N PRO A 8 -9.28 3.52 13.20
CA PRO A 8 -10.47 2.67 13.29
C PRO A 8 -11.33 2.75 12.03
N ASP A 9 -11.29 3.88 11.32
CA ASP A 9 -12.02 4.08 10.07
C ASP A 9 -11.28 3.42 8.88
N ILE A 10 -11.99 2.50 8.23
CA ILE A 10 -11.52 1.75 7.05
C ILE A 10 -11.13 2.69 5.91
N TRP A 11 -11.90 3.76 5.66
CA TRP A 11 -11.63 4.68 4.56
C TRP A 11 -10.37 5.51 4.79
N VAL A 12 -10.08 5.86 6.05
CA VAL A 12 -8.83 6.52 6.42
C VAL A 12 -7.63 5.60 6.20
N ARG A 13 -7.76 4.30 6.52
CA ARG A 13 -6.70 3.32 6.24
C ARG A 13 -6.46 3.15 4.74
N LEU A 14 -7.51 2.99 3.95
CA LEU A 14 -7.41 2.89 2.49
C LEU A 14 -6.74 4.13 1.88
N ASN A 15 -7.17 5.33 2.24
CA ASN A 15 -6.56 6.56 1.75
C ASN A 15 -5.09 6.69 2.17
N ALA A 16 -4.72 6.19 3.35
CA ALA A 16 -3.34 6.18 3.81
C ALA A 16 -2.45 5.25 2.96
N LEU A 17 -2.97 4.08 2.52
CA LEU A 17 -2.26 3.17 1.61
C LEU A 17 -2.01 3.84 0.25
N GLU A 18 -3.04 4.44 -0.35
CA GLU A 18 -2.93 5.15 -1.64
C GLU A 18 -1.90 6.28 -1.58
N THR A 19 -2.00 7.10 -0.54
CA THR A 19 -1.10 8.24 -0.36
C THR A 19 0.35 7.77 -0.21
N TRP A 20 0.57 6.57 0.35
CA TRP A 20 1.90 6.01 0.51
C TRP A 20 2.54 5.68 -0.84
N VAL A 21 1.79 5.01 -1.72
CA VAL A 21 2.24 4.66 -3.08
C VAL A 21 2.52 5.91 -3.91
N CYS A 22 1.63 6.90 -3.86
CA CYS A 22 1.81 8.16 -4.58
C CYS A 22 3.06 8.96 -4.14
N ARG A 23 3.55 8.77 -2.91
CA ARG A 23 4.73 9.49 -2.40
C ARG A 23 6.06 8.90 -2.85
N ASN A 24 6.04 7.71 -3.47
CA ASN A 24 7.13 7.15 -4.28
C ASN A 24 8.53 7.18 -3.62
N GLU A 25 8.63 6.87 -2.33
CA GLU A 25 9.92 6.68 -1.64
C GLU A 25 10.47 5.27 -1.90
N ARG A 26 10.74 4.90 -3.16
CA ARG A 26 11.54 3.74 -3.68
C ARG A 26 11.40 2.35 -3.00
N SER A 27 10.48 2.16 -2.07
CA SER A 27 10.26 0.95 -1.28
C SER A 27 8.89 1.08 -0.61
N VAL A 28 7.85 1.08 -1.44
CA VAL A 28 6.45 1.18 -1.03
C VAL A 28 6.01 -0.05 -0.24
N VAL A 29 6.72 -1.16 -0.39
CA VAL A 29 6.37 -2.49 0.15
C VAL A 29 6.37 -2.54 1.69
N ASN A 30 7.30 -1.88 2.37
CA ASN A 30 7.48 -2.03 3.83
C ASN A 30 6.21 -1.75 4.67
N PRO A 31 5.46 -0.66 4.44
CA PRO A 31 4.21 -0.39 5.17
C PRO A 31 2.97 -1.05 4.56
N LEU A 32 3.06 -1.59 3.34
CA LEU A 32 1.96 -2.36 2.75
C LEU A 32 1.93 -3.80 3.29
N ILE A 33 3.08 -4.38 3.67
CA ILE A 33 3.14 -5.73 4.25
C ILE A 33 2.23 -5.90 5.47
N PRO A 34 2.27 -5.04 6.52
CA PRO A 34 1.37 -5.19 7.66
C PRO A 34 -0.11 -5.05 7.32
N ALA A 35 -0.45 -4.35 6.23
CA ALA A 35 -1.84 -4.16 5.80
C ALA A 35 -2.44 -5.43 5.16
N LEU A 36 -1.61 -6.41 4.80
CA LEU A 36 -2.07 -7.74 4.38
C LEU A 36 -2.71 -8.53 5.53
N ASP A 37 -2.46 -8.14 6.79
CA ASP A 37 -3.06 -8.73 7.98
C ASP A 37 -4.18 -7.86 8.58
N ASP A 38 -4.65 -6.82 7.86
CA ASP A 38 -5.71 -5.95 8.35
C ASP A 38 -7.00 -6.74 8.65
N PRO A 39 -7.73 -6.46 9.75
CA PRO A 39 -8.98 -7.14 10.06
C PRO A 39 -10.04 -6.96 8.96
N ASN A 40 -9.99 -5.88 8.19
CA ASN A 40 -10.92 -5.61 7.10
C ASN A 40 -10.40 -6.14 5.75
N GLU A 41 -11.23 -6.91 5.07
CA GLU A 41 -10.90 -7.53 3.78
C GLU A 41 -10.60 -6.51 2.67
N LEU A 42 -11.29 -5.38 2.63
CA LEU A 42 -11.04 -4.36 1.59
C LEU A 42 -9.64 -3.77 1.73
N VAL A 43 -9.18 -3.59 2.97
CA VAL A 43 -7.83 -3.08 3.24
C VAL A 43 -6.78 -4.12 2.81
N ARG A 44 -6.98 -5.40 3.12
CA ARG A 44 -6.08 -6.48 2.68
C ARG A 44 -6.00 -6.57 1.16
N ASN A 45 -7.15 -6.59 0.49
CA ASN A 45 -7.22 -6.69 -0.97
C ASN A 45 -6.55 -5.48 -1.64
N ARG A 46 -6.75 -4.28 -1.09
CA ARG A 46 -6.11 -3.08 -1.64
C ARG A 46 -4.59 -3.08 -1.41
N ALA A 47 -4.13 -3.53 -0.24
CA ALA A 47 -2.70 -3.67 0.03
C ALA A 47 -2.03 -4.63 -0.96
N MET A 48 -2.66 -5.78 -1.27
CA MET A 48 -2.15 -6.72 -2.27
C MET A 48 -2.04 -6.07 -3.66
N GLN A 49 -3.11 -5.41 -4.12
CA GLN A 49 -3.12 -4.73 -5.42
C GLN A 49 -2.00 -3.68 -5.53
N LEU A 50 -1.79 -2.89 -4.47
CA LEU A 50 -0.75 -1.86 -4.45
C LEU A 50 0.66 -2.46 -4.51
N ILE A 51 0.89 -3.61 -3.87
CA ILE A 51 2.17 -4.34 -3.97
C ILE A 51 2.39 -4.86 -5.39
N GLU A 52 1.36 -5.41 -6.04
CA GLU A 52 1.43 -5.88 -7.42
C GLU A 52 1.69 -4.72 -8.41
N GLU A 53 1.00 -3.59 -8.23
CA GLU A 53 1.17 -2.37 -9.02
C GLU A 53 2.60 -1.80 -8.91
N ASP A 54 3.14 -1.73 -7.69
CA ASP A 54 4.51 -1.28 -7.42
C ASP A 54 5.55 -2.20 -8.08
N TRP A 55 5.39 -3.52 -7.90
CA TRP A 55 6.26 -4.52 -8.51
C TRP A 55 6.27 -4.42 -10.05
N ILE A 56 5.10 -4.27 -10.68
CA ILE A 56 5.00 -4.09 -12.14
C ILE A 56 5.70 -2.80 -12.58
N ALA A 57 5.52 -1.71 -11.84
CA ALA A 57 6.17 -0.43 -12.15
C ALA A 57 7.70 -0.54 -12.09
N GLU A 58 8.26 -1.24 -11.10
CA GLU A 58 9.70 -1.50 -11.01
C GLU A 58 10.24 -2.31 -12.20
N GLN A 59 9.53 -3.35 -12.63
CA GLN A 59 9.93 -4.19 -13.78
C GLN A 59 9.94 -3.40 -15.10
N VAL A 60 9.02 -2.44 -15.27
CA VAL A 60 8.98 -1.55 -16.45
C VAL A 60 10.15 -0.56 -16.45
N ILE A 61 10.64 -0.15 -15.28
CA ILE A 61 11.80 0.75 -15.15
C ILE A 61 13.10 -0.02 -15.42
N LEU A 62 13.22 -1.26 -14.95
CA LEU A 62 14.43 -2.10 -15.10
C LEU A 62 14.60 -2.73 -16.49
N SER A 63 13.55 -2.70 -17.33
CA SER A 63 13.57 -3.24 -18.70
C SER A 63 13.87 -2.20 -19.79
N LYS A 64 14.24 -0.96 -19.41
CA LYS A 64 14.71 0.12 -20.29
C LYS A 64 16.17 0.44 -20.04
#